data_AF-A0A9P7K7I9-F1
#
_entry.id   AF-A0A9P7K7I9-F1
#
_cell.length_a   1.000
_cell.length_b   1.000
_cell.length_c   1.000
_cell.angle_alpha   90.00
_cell.angle_beta   90.00
_cell.angle_gamma   90.00
#
_symmetry.space_group_name_H-M   'P 1'
#
loop_
_entity.id
_entity.type
_entity.pdbx_description
1 polymer ?
#
loop_
_entity_poly.entity_id
_entity_poly.type
_entity_poly.pdbx_seq_one_letter_code
_entity_poly.pdbx_strand_id
1 'polypeptide(L)'
;MFVTWFNSCMHSSHSRRIAVSIWPGSAAAHASRYTELLIHVDWSEQTKIDNFYHSLKTSAKDAIMLTCLQDCPKVFKKYVNFVIKIDNCMHCHKQEHKLKAKANTTKSATPRSQHSTSTSTTSTLICTSAAPTSLLPLPQGIPMEINAMYTIKPCGPLTDKEKDCHHCLGLCSYCSGTGHMAAACPNMSAASKKHFADRKASSQQGKA
;
A
#
# COMPACT_ATOMS: atom_id res chain seq x y z
N MET A 1 -2.22 46.03 -35.09
CA MET A 1 -3.10 44.89 -35.43
C MET A 1 -2.38 43.52 -35.46
N PHE A 2 -1.07 43.45 -35.73
CA PHE A 2 -0.32 42.17 -35.71
C PHE A 2 -0.10 41.58 -34.30
N VAL A 3 0.19 42.41 -33.31
CA VAL A 3 0.54 41.98 -31.94
C VAL A 3 -0.65 41.33 -31.21
N THR A 4 -1.85 41.82 -31.46
CA THR A 4 -3.10 41.28 -30.88
C THR A 4 -3.49 39.94 -31.50
N TRP A 5 -3.23 39.75 -32.80
CA TRP A 5 -3.46 38.47 -33.48
C TRP A 5 -2.45 37.40 -33.04
N PHE A 6 -1.16 37.76 -32.91
CA PHE A 6 -0.12 36.85 -32.43
C PHE A 6 -0.38 36.38 -30.99
N ASN A 7 -0.76 37.29 -30.09
CA ASN A 7 -1.12 36.95 -28.71
C ASN A 7 -2.36 36.06 -28.64
N SER A 8 -3.40 36.32 -29.43
CA SER A 8 -4.59 35.44 -29.49
C SER A 8 -4.26 34.05 -30.03
N CYS A 9 -3.39 33.96 -31.05
CA CYS A 9 -2.98 32.68 -31.63
C CYS A 9 -2.10 31.87 -30.66
N MET A 10 -1.19 32.53 -29.92
CA MET A 10 -0.41 31.90 -28.85
C MET A 10 -1.27 31.45 -27.66
N HIS A 11 -2.22 32.28 -27.19
CA HIS A 11 -3.18 31.90 -26.15
C HIS A 11 -4.00 30.67 -26.54
N SER A 12 -4.48 30.64 -27.78
CA SER A 12 -5.25 29.52 -28.34
C SER A 12 -4.40 28.25 -28.49
N SER A 13 -3.11 28.40 -28.78
CA SER A 13 -2.17 27.29 -28.92
C SER A 13 -1.79 26.71 -27.55
N HIS A 14 -1.51 27.54 -26.54
CA HIS A 14 -1.24 27.10 -25.17
C HIS A 14 -2.47 26.44 -24.53
N SER A 15 -3.65 27.03 -24.69
CA SER A 15 -4.91 26.45 -24.20
C SER A 15 -5.17 25.06 -24.81
N ARG A 16 -4.91 24.87 -26.11
CA ARG A 16 -5.02 23.57 -26.77
C ARG A 16 -3.98 22.56 -26.30
N ARG A 17 -2.74 23.00 -26.08
CA ARG A 17 -1.67 22.12 -25.55
C ARG A 17 -1.97 21.64 -24.14
N ILE A 18 -2.55 22.50 -23.31
CA ILE A 18 -2.99 22.16 -21.95
C ILE A 18 -4.13 21.13 -21.99
N ALA A 19 -5.12 21.31 -22.88
CA ALA A 19 -6.31 20.47 -22.93
C ALA A 19 -6.07 19.03 -23.45
N VAL A 20 -5.03 18.82 -24.27
CA VAL A 20 -4.83 17.54 -24.98
C VAL A 20 -3.84 16.60 -24.27
N SER A 21 -3.00 17.09 -23.36
CA SER A 21 -1.95 16.25 -22.76
C SER A 21 -2.42 15.52 -21.50
N ILE A 22 -2.74 14.24 -21.62
CA ILE A 22 -2.73 13.30 -20.48
C ILE A 22 -1.27 13.06 -20.10
N TRP A 23 -0.87 13.40 -18.88
CA TRP A 23 0.55 13.40 -18.52
C TRP A 23 1.07 12.02 -18.06
N PRO A 24 2.09 11.43 -18.71
CA PRO A 24 2.60 10.11 -18.33
C PRO A 24 3.58 10.13 -17.13
N GLY A 25 4.02 11.32 -16.67
CA GLY A 25 5.02 11.49 -15.61
C GLY A 25 4.49 11.52 -14.16
N SER A 26 5.32 11.98 -13.22
CA SER A 26 4.90 12.25 -11.84
C SER A 26 3.99 13.48 -11.75
N ALA A 27 3.18 13.57 -10.71
CA ALA A 27 2.30 14.72 -10.50
C ALA A 27 3.08 16.03 -10.34
N ALA A 28 4.26 15.98 -9.71
CA ALA A 28 5.13 17.14 -9.52
C ALA A 28 5.68 17.68 -10.86
N ALA A 29 6.16 16.78 -11.74
CA ALA A 29 6.64 17.20 -13.06
C ALA A 29 5.52 17.81 -13.91
N HIS A 30 4.32 17.25 -13.81
CA HIS A 30 3.14 17.80 -14.46
C HIS A 30 2.80 19.21 -13.93
N ALA A 31 2.78 19.38 -12.61
CA ALA A 31 2.49 20.65 -11.96
C ALA A 31 3.44 21.78 -12.38
N SER A 32 4.75 21.50 -12.46
CA SER A 32 5.74 22.50 -12.90
C SER A 32 5.45 22.99 -14.31
N ARG A 33 5.22 22.06 -15.25
CA ARG A 33 4.95 22.40 -16.64
C ARG A 33 3.59 23.08 -16.84
N TYR A 34 2.59 22.67 -16.05
CA TYR A 34 1.29 23.33 -16.05
C TYR A 34 1.42 24.78 -15.58
N THR A 35 2.19 25.02 -14.52
CA THR A 35 2.44 26.37 -13.98
C THR A 35 3.16 27.26 -15.00
N GLU A 36 4.12 26.71 -15.76
CA GLU A 36 4.79 27.42 -16.87
C GLU A 36 3.79 27.86 -17.95
N LEU A 37 2.88 26.96 -18.37
CA LEU A 37 1.88 27.27 -19.38
C LEU A 37 0.81 28.26 -18.89
N LEU A 38 0.49 28.25 -17.60
CA LEU A 38 -0.44 29.20 -16.99
C LEU A 38 0.06 30.65 -17.03
N ILE A 39 1.37 30.90 -17.14
CA ILE A 39 1.91 32.27 -17.27
C ILE A 39 1.33 32.99 -18.49
N HIS A 40 0.99 32.22 -19.53
CA HIS A 40 0.47 32.75 -20.78
C HIS A 40 -1.05 32.66 -20.88
N VAL A 41 -1.77 32.27 -19.81
CA VAL A 41 -3.20 32.02 -19.84
C VAL A 41 -3.90 32.51 -18.57
N ASP A 42 -4.79 33.50 -18.73
CA ASP A 42 -5.57 34.07 -17.62
C ASP A 42 -6.85 33.26 -17.35
N TRP A 43 -6.73 32.17 -16.59
CA TRP A 43 -7.86 31.35 -16.14
C TRP A 43 -8.28 31.62 -14.68
N SER A 44 -9.55 31.35 -14.38
CA SER A 44 -10.04 31.34 -13.00
C SER A 44 -9.41 30.18 -12.21
N GLU A 45 -9.27 30.33 -10.89
CA GLU A 45 -8.72 29.27 -10.03
C GLU A 45 -9.47 27.94 -10.17
N GLN A 46 -10.80 28.01 -10.29
CA GLN A 46 -11.64 26.82 -10.49
C GLN A 46 -11.33 26.16 -11.83
N THR A 47 -11.25 26.95 -12.91
CA THR A 47 -10.91 26.42 -14.25
C THR A 47 -9.53 25.79 -14.28
N LYS A 48 -8.54 26.38 -13.59
CA LYS A 48 -7.20 25.79 -13.44
C LYS A 48 -7.27 24.43 -12.73
N ILE A 49 -8.04 24.34 -11.65
CA ILE A 49 -8.21 23.09 -10.89
C ILE A 49 -8.90 22.03 -11.75
N ASP A 50 -10.02 22.36 -12.40
CA ASP A 50 -10.80 21.42 -13.19
C ASP A 50 -9.98 20.90 -14.38
N ASN A 51 -9.33 21.81 -15.12
CA ASN A 51 -8.51 21.43 -16.24
C ASN A 51 -7.28 20.61 -15.81
N PHE A 52 -6.63 21.00 -14.71
CA PHE A 52 -5.56 20.21 -14.12
C PHE A 52 -6.06 18.82 -13.72
N TYR A 53 -7.21 18.70 -13.06
CA TYR A 53 -7.83 17.42 -12.72
C TYR A 53 -8.07 16.55 -13.96
N HIS A 54 -8.60 17.10 -15.06
CA HIS A 54 -8.83 16.35 -16.29
C HIS A 54 -7.55 15.80 -16.92
N SER A 55 -6.43 16.52 -16.80
CA SER A 55 -5.12 16.08 -17.30
C SER A 55 -4.42 15.04 -16.42
N LEU A 56 -4.90 14.77 -15.21
CA LEU A 56 -4.34 13.76 -14.31
C LEU A 56 -4.64 12.32 -14.78
N LYS A 57 -3.76 11.40 -14.38
CA LYS A 57 -3.92 9.96 -14.57
C LYS A 57 -5.15 9.45 -13.84
N THR A 58 -5.83 8.47 -14.44
CA THR A 58 -7.03 7.83 -13.86
C THR A 58 -6.79 7.32 -12.45
N SER A 59 -5.68 6.62 -12.20
CA SER A 59 -5.35 6.11 -10.85
C SER A 59 -5.21 7.22 -9.80
N ALA A 60 -4.74 8.41 -10.19
CA ALA A 60 -4.63 9.55 -9.29
C ALA A 60 -5.99 10.20 -9.08
N LYS A 61 -6.83 10.27 -10.13
CA LYS A 61 -8.22 10.73 -10.04
C LYS A 61 -9.04 9.86 -9.07
N ASP A 62 -8.90 8.54 -9.15
CA ASP A 62 -9.60 7.61 -8.26
C ASP A 62 -9.20 7.83 -6.78
N ALA A 63 -7.90 7.99 -6.53
CA ALA A 63 -7.38 8.29 -5.19
C ALA A 63 -7.82 9.67 -4.68
N ILE A 64 -7.85 10.67 -5.55
CA ILE A 64 -8.38 12.01 -5.24
C ILE A 64 -9.86 11.89 -4.90
N MET A 65 -10.68 11.22 -5.71
CA MET A 65 -12.12 11.04 -5.47
C MET A 65 -12.39 10.41 -4.10
N LEU A 66 -11.62 9.38 -3.73
CA LEU A 66 -11.74 8.74 -2.42
C LEU A 66 -11.33 9.68 -1.26
N THR A 67 -10.33 10.53 -1.47
CA THR A 67 -9.79 11.44 -0.43
C THR A 67 -10.59 12.75 -0.33
N CYS A 68 -11.17 13.22 -1.42
CA CYS A 68 -11.88 14.50 -1.54
C CYS A 68 -13.26 14.49 -0.86
N LEU A 69 -13.72 13.35 -0.33
CA LEU A 69 -14.95 13.25 0.47
C LEU A 69 -14.94 14.15 1.71
N GLN A 70 -13.77 14.62 2.16
CA GLN A 70 -13.66 15.46 3.36
C GLN A 70 -13.14 16.89 3.09
N ASP A 71 -12.15 17.11 2.21
CA ASP A 71 -11.61 18.47 1.99
C ASP A 71 -10.93 18.64 0.61
N CYS A 72 -11.66 19.13 -0.39
CA CYS A 72 -11.06 19.56 -1.65
C CYS A 72 -10.57 21.02 -1.58
N PRO A 73 -9.26 21.30 -1.74
CA PRO A 73 -8.77 22.68 -1.73
C PRO A 73 -9.29 23.49 -2.92
N LYS A 74 -9.85 24.68 -2.67
CA LYS A 74 -10.37 25.60 -3.71
C LYS A 74 -9.32 26.54 -4.33
N VAL A 75 -8.09 26.53 -3.79
CA VAL A 75 -6.98 27.37 -4.26
C VAL A 75 -6.03 26.51 -5.08
N PHE A 76 -5.70 26.91 -6.31
CA PHE A 76 -4.95 26.07 -7.26
C PHE A 76 -3.62 25.57 -6.67
N LYS A 77 -2.83 26.46 -6.07
CA LYS A 77 -1.54 26.10 -5.47
C LYS A 77 -1.67 25.08 -4.33
N LYS A 78 -2.74 25.16 -3.54
CA LYS A 78 -3.03 24.18 -2.47
C LYS A 78 -3.47 22.84 -3.06
N TYR A 79 -4.28 22.90 -4.11
CA TYR A 79 -4.73 21.72 -4.85
C TYR A 79 -3.56 20.94 -5.47
N VAL A 80 -2.62 21.63 -6.13
CA VAL A 80 -1.41 21.02 -6.70
C VAL A 80 -0.60 20.27 -5.63
N ASN A 81 -0.34 20.91 -4.49
CA ASN A 81 0.38 20.27 -3.39
C ASN A 81 -0.35 19.04 -2.84
N PHE A 82 -1.69 19.10 -2.77
CA PHE A 82 -2.53 17.99 -2.37
C PHE A 82 -2.40 16.81 -3.35
N VAL A 83 -2.48 17.06 -4.65
CA VAL A 83 -2.31 16.03 -5.68
C VAL A 83 -0.90 15.41 -5.63
N ILE A 84 0.15 16.21 -5.43
CA ILE A 84 1.52 15.71 -5.29
C ILE A 84 1.65 14.79 -4.06
N LYS A 85 1.03 15.15 -2.94
CA LYS A 85 1.03 14.29 -1.74
C LYS A 85 0.34 12.95 -2.01
N ILE A 86 -0.79 12.96 -2.71
CA ILE A 86 -1.49 11.73 -3.10
C ILE A 86 -0.62 10.87 -4.03
N ASP A 87 -0.01 11.47 -5.05
CA ASP A 87 0.86 10.75 -5.99
C ASP A 87 2.05 10.10 -5.26
N ASN A 88 2.69 10.84 -4.35
CA ASN A 88 3.76 10.32 -3.51
C ASN A 88 3.30 9.16 -2.62
N CYS A 89 2.13 9.29 -1.97
CA CYS A 89 1.56 8.23 -1.16
C CYS A 89 1.30 6.95 -1.98
N MET A 90 0.66 7.10 -3.16
CA MET A 90 0.43 5.99 -4.08
C MET A 90 1.74 5.35 -4.55
N HIS A 91 2.76 6.16 -4.81
CA HIS A 91 4.07 5.68 -5.22
C HIS A 91 4.76 4.88 -4.10
N CYS A 92 4.76 5.40 -2.86
CA CYS A 92 5.29 4.70 -1.68
C CYS A 92 4.60 3.33 -1.49
N HIS A 93 3.26 3.30 -1.56
CA HIS A 93 2.51 2.05 -1.44
C HIS A 93 2.86 1.03 -2.55
N LYS A 94 2.99 1.50 -3.80
CA LYS A 94 3.44 0.64 -4.92
C LYS A 94 4.86 0.11 -4.71
N GLN A 95 5.77 0.91 -4.16
CA GLN A 95 7.13 0.46 -3.86
C GLN A 95 7.13 -0.62 -2.78
N GLU A 96 6.39 -0.42 -1.70
CA GLU A 96 6.26 -1.40 -0.61
C GLU A 96 5.74 -2.76 -1.14
N HIS A 97 4.69 -2.73 -1.97
CA HIS A 97 4.13 -3.95 -2.55
C HIS A 97 5.13 -4.66 -3.48
N LYS A 98 5.95 -3.92 -4.24
CA LYS A 98 7.01 -4.49 -5.08
C LYS A 98 8.12 -5.14 -4.25
N LEU A 99 8.51 -4.54 -3.12
CA LEU A 99 9.52 -5.12 -2.22
C LEU A 99 9.00 -6.43 -1.60
N LYS A 100 7.74 -6.46 -1.15
CA LYS A 100 7.08 -7.67 -0.65
C LYS A 100 6.99 -8.77 -1.73
N ALA A 101 6.63 -8.40 -2.95
CA ALA A 101 6.56 -9.34 -4.07
C ALA A 101 7.94 -9.92 -4.42
N LYS A 102 8.98 -9.08 -4.50
CA LYS A 102 10.36 -9.54 -4.77
C LYS A 102 10.90 -10.44 -3.67
N ALA A 103 10.63 -10.13 -2.40
CA ALA A 103 11.01 -10.98 -1.27
C ALA A 103 10.35 -12.37 -1.31
N ASN A 104 9.17 -12.48 -1.94
CA ASN A 104 8.50 -13.76 -2.17
C ASN A 104 9.07 -14.49 -3.40
N THR A 105 9.53 -13.79 -4.43
CA THR A 105 10.09 -14.42 -5.66
C THR A 105 11.53 -14.93 -5.45
N THR A 106 12.36 -14.28 -4.66
CA THR A 106 13.73 -14.75 -4.36
C THR A 106 13.80 -15.97 -3.43
N LYS A 107 12.68 -16.38 -2.83
CA LYS A 107 12.61 -17.61 -2.01
C LYS A 107 12.34 -18.88 -2.82
N SER A 108 12.19 -18.77 -4.14
CA SER A 108 11.88 -19.90 -5.03
C SER A 108 13.00 -20.24 -6.02
N ALA A 109 14.22 -19.72 -5.83
CA ALA A 109 15.39 -20.19 -6.56
C ALA A 109 15.94 -21.45 -5.88
N THR A 110 15.32 -22.59 -6.15
CA THR A 110 15.89 -23.92 -5.88
C THR A 110 17.21 -24.04 -6.67
N PRO A 111 18.34 -24.43 -6.04
CA PRO A 111 19.52 -24.83 -6.79
C PRO A 111 19.16 -26.13 -7.50
N ARG A 112 19.05 -26.10 -8.84
CA ARG A 112 18.88 -27.30 -9.65
C ARG A 112 20.21 -28.07 -9.63
N SER A 113 20.42 -28.85 -8.58
CA SER A 113 21.39 -29.95 -8.61
C SER A 113 20.76 -31.09 -9.39
N GLN A 114 21.15 -31.25 -10.64
CA GLN A 114 20.95 -32.48 -11.39
C GLN A 114 22.29 -33.16 -11.53
N HIS A 115 22.44 -34.28 -10.83
CA HIS A 115 23.43 -35.28 -11.15
C HIS A 115 22.72 -36.62 -11.31
N SER A 116 22.74 -37.16 -12.54
CA SER A 116 22.67 -38.59 -12.80
C SER A 116 23.75 -38.94 -13.84
N THR A 117 24.65 -39.82 -13.42
CA THR A 117 25.64 -40.67 -14.13
C THR A 117 25.19 -41.16 -15.50
N SER A 118 26.01 -41.49 -16.51
CA SER A 118 27.47 -41.61 -16.74
C SER A 118 27.65 -41.82 -18.25
N THR A 119 28.77 -41.36 -18.85
CA THR A 119 29.69 -42.10 -19.76
C THR A 119 30.73 -41.11 -20.33
N SER A 120 32.02 -41.38 -20.08
CA SER A 120 33.28 -40.98 -20.79
C SER A 120 33.36 -39.59 -21.47
N THR A 121 34.37 -38.73 -21.29
CA THR A 121 35.82 -38.95 -21.38
C THR A 121 36.56 -37.63 -21.06
N THR A 122 37.73 -37.74 -20.41
CA THR A 122 38.94 -36.86 -20.47
C THR A 122 38.91 -35.39 -19.96
N SER A 123 39.74 -35.17 -18.92
CA SER A 123 40.83 -34.16 -18.80
C SER A 123 40.76 -33.13 -17.65
N THR A 124 41.72 -33.26 -16.71
CA THR A 124 42.60 -32.23 -16.06
C THR A 124 41.95 -31.02 -15.33
N LEU A 125 42.23 -30.56 -14.09
CA LEU A 125 43.34 -30.62 -13.10
C LEU A 125 42.86 -30.10 -11.69
N ILE A 126 43.40 -30.67 -10.58
CA ILE A 126 44.00 -30.04 -9.36
C ILE A 126 43.10 -29.26 -8.33
N CYS A 127 42.82 -29.86 -7.15
CA CYS A 127 43.28 -29.55 -5.75
C CYS A 127 42.38 -28.56 -4.95
N THR A 128 42.11 -28.61 -3.62
CA THR A 128 42.64 -29.33 -2.43
C THR A 128 41.71 -29.08 -1.21
N SER A 129 41.51 -30.11 -0.35
CA SER A 129 41.33 -30.13 1.14
C SER A 129 40.31 -29.20 1.86
N ALA A 130 39.52 -29.56 2.88
CA ALA A 130 39.65 -30.57 3.94
C ALA A 130 38.29 -30.85 4.65
N ALA A 131 38.15 -32.04 5.26
CA ALA A 131 37.14 -32.43 6.27
C ALA A 131 37.73 -32.36 7.71
N PRO A 132 36.94 -32.51 8.80
CA PRO A 132 36.69 -33.85 9.41
C PRO A 132 35.27 -34.02 10.04
N THR A 133 34.54 -35.13 9.86
CA THR A 133 34.49 -36.42 10.60
C THR A 133 33.85 -36.41 12.01
N SER A 134 32.66 -37.04 12.19
CA SER A 134 32.35 -37.96 13.32
C SER A 134 30.98 -38.71 13.20
N LEU A 135 31.06 -40.00 12.83
CA LEU A 135 30.40 -41.25 13.32
C LEU A 135 28.92 -41.34 13.85
N LEU A 136 28.10 -42.16 13.12
CA LEU A 136 27.02 -43.16 13.47
C LEU A 136 25.87 -42.84 14.50
N PRO A 137 24.73 -43.60 14.59
CA PRO A 137 23.85 -44.32 13.63
C PRO A 137 22.30 -44.01 13.82
N LEU A 138 21.44 -44.34 12.84
CA LEU A 138 19.94 -44.25 12.81
C LEU A 138 19.25 -45.11 13.93
N PRO A 139 17.93 -45.03 14.31
CA PRO A 139 16.75 -44.30 13.77
C PRO A 139 15.73 -43.70 14.80
N GLN A 140 14.99 -42.64 14.43
CA GLN A 140 13.52 -42.47 14.66
C GLN A 140 13.07 -41.05 14.31
N GLY A 141 12.10 -40.96 13.40
CA GLY A 141 11.21 -39.80 13.13
C GLY A 141 11.78 -38.39 13.28
N ILE A 142 12.21 -37.77 12.19
CA ILE A 142 12.49 -36.32 12.19
C ILE A 142 11.13 -35.59 12.29
N PRO A 143 10.93 -34.70 13.27
CA PRO A 143 9.72 -33.89 13.39
C PRO A 143 9.61 -32.95 12.18
N MET A 144 8.39 -32.75 11.71
CA MET A 144 8.07 -31.85 10.61
C MET A 144 8.49 -30.42 10.97
N GLU A 145 9.40 -29.81 10.21
CA GLU A 145 9.80 -28.40 10.40
C GLU A 145 8.68 -27.46 9.94
N ILE A 146 7.74 -27.20 10.83
CA ILE A 146 6.78 -26.10 10.74
C ILE A 146 7.50 -24.80 11.08
N ASN A 147 7.97 -24.08 10.05
CA ASN A 147 8.47 -22.71 10.22
C ASN A 147 7.26 -21.75 10.29
N ALA A 148 6.52 -21.85 11.39
CA ALA A 148 5.32 -21.08 11.70
C ALA A 148 5.36 -20.54 13.13
N MET A 149 6.33 -19.66 13.41
CA MET A 149 6.46 -18.77 14.57
C MET A 149 7.92 -18.29 14.47
N TYR A 150 8.23 -17.07 14.08
CA TYR A 150 8.32 -15.83 14.86
C TYR A 150 8.45 -14.71 13.79
N THR A 151 7.72 -13.60 13.70
CA THR A 151 7.30 -12.61 14.69
C THR A 151 6.15 -11.76 14.12
N ILE A 152 4.91 -12.23 14.19
CA ILE A 152 3.80 -11.29 14.38
C ILE A 152 3.80 -11.08 15.89
N LYS A 153 4.26 -9.92 16.36
CA LYS A 153 4.04 -9.54 17.75
C LYS A 153 2.56 -9.76 18.02
N PRO A 154 2.15 -10.49 19.09
CA PRO A 154 0.75 -10.50 19.48
C PRO A 154 0.33 -9.04 19.54
N CYS A 155 -0.64 -8.65 18.71
CA CYS A 155 -1.22 -7.32 18.83
C CYS A 155 -1.66 -7.24 20.29
N GLY A 156 -1.11 -6.27 21.03
CA GLY A 156 -1.48 -6.08 22.42
C GLY A 156 -2.99 -5.90 22.55
N PRO A 157 -3.52 -5.85 23.78
CA PRO A 157 -4.92 -5.53 24.00
C PRO A 157 -5.35 -4.35 23.11
N LEU A 158 -6.48 -4.48 22.42
CA LEU A 158 -7.01 -3.47 21.50
C LEU A 158 -6.94 -2.08 22.18
N THR A 159 -6.39 -1.10 21.49
CA THR A 159 -6.35 0.27 22.02
C THR A 159 -7.77 0.81 22.17
N ASP A 160 -8.03 1.71 23.12
CA ASP A 160 -9.40 2.21 23.34
C ASP A 160 -9.95 2.94 22.11
N LYS A 161 -9.08 3.65 21.38
CA LYS A 161 -9.43 4.27 20.07
C LYS A 161 -9.87 3.24 19.03
N GLU A 162 -9.26 2.07 19.03
CA GLU A 162 -9.60 0.97 18.11
C GLU A 162 -10.94 0.32 18.50
N LYS A 163 -11.21 0.20 19.80
CA LYS A 163 -12.52 -0.25 20.30
C LYS A 163 -13.63 0.72 19.93
N ASP A 164 -13.39 2.02 20.07
CA ASP A 164 -14.34 3.07 19.68
C ASP A 164 -14.59 3.04 18.17
N CYS A 165 -13.54 2.85 17.37
CA CYS A 165 -13.66 2.68 15.93
C CYS A 165 -14.51 1.46 15.57
N HIS A 166 -14.28 0.31 16.22
CA HIS A 166 -15.10 -0.89 16.04
C HIS A 166 -16.56 -0.63 16.45
N HIS A 167 -16.78 0.10 17.54
CA HIS A 167 -18.13 0.47 17.99
C HIS A 167 -18.85 1.38 16.98
N CYS A 168 -18.19 2.43 16.50
CA CYS A 168 -18.74 3.35 15.49
C CYS A 168 -19.03 2.67 14.15
N LEU A 169 -18.20 1.68 13.76
CA LEU A 169 -18.37 0.92 12.52
C LEU A 169 -19.30 -0.30 12.68
N GLY A 170 -19.85 -0.55 13.87
CA GLY A 170 -20.70 -1.71 14.12
C GLY A 170 -19.98 -3.06 13.95
N LEU A 171 -18.66 -3.07 14.19
CA LEU A 171 -17.80 -4.24 14.15
C LEU A 171 -17.67 -4.89 15.53
N CYS A 172 -17.63 -6.22 15.55
CA CYS A 172 -17.44 -6.99 16.75
C CYS A 172 -16.02 -6.81 17.31
N SER A 173 -15.89 -6.44 18.59
CA SER A 173 -14.58 -6.31 19.26
C SER A 173 -13.84 -7.65 19.46
N TYR A 174 -14.50 -8.80 19.25
CA TYR A 174 -13.92 -10.13 19.42
C TYR A 174 -13.47 -10.76 18.10
N CYS A 175 -14.32 -10.74 17.07
CA CYS A 175 -14.05 -11.39 15.79
C CYS A 175 -13.96 -10.43 14.59
N SER A 176 -14.08 -9.12 14.81
CA SER A 176 -14.09 -8.08 13.78
C SER A 176 -15.18 -8.25 12.71
N GLY A 177 -16.18 -9.11 12.95
CA GLY A 177 -17.31 -9.32 12.05
C GLY A 177 -18.33 -8.17 12.12
N THR A 178 -19.01 -7.91 11.01
CA THR A 178 -20.06 -6.89 10.90
C THR A 178 -21.39 -7.37 11.50
N GLY A 179 -22.19 -6.43 12.02
CA GLY A 179 -23.60 -6.67 12.36
C GLY A 179 -23.86 -7.28 13.74
N HIS A 180 -22.84 -7.37 14.60
CA HIS A 180 -23.01 -7.78 15.99
C HIS A 180 -21.92 -7.22 16.90
N MET A 181 -22.24 -7.04 18.18
CA MET A 181 -21.27 -6.68 19.21
C MET A 181 -20.63 -7.92 19.83
N ALA A 182 -19.50 -7.77 20.54
CA ALA A 182 -18.81 -8.88 21.21
C ALA A 182 -19.73 -9.73 22.12
N ALA A 183 -20.73 -9.11 22.75
CA ALA A 183 -21.72 -9.80 23.58
C ALA A 183 -22.62 -10.79 22.80
N ALA A 184 -22.89 -10.52 21.52
CA ALA A 184 -23.74 -11.32 20.65
C ALA A 184 -22.92 -12.09 19.60
N CYS A 185 -21.62 -12.30 19.84
CA CYS A 185 -20.74 -12.90 18.85
C CYS A 185 -21.04 -14.41 18.63
N PRO A 186 -21.35 -14.84 17.39
CA PRO A 186 -21.57 -16.24 17.07
C PRO A 186 -20.26 -17.05 17.10
N ASN A 187 -19.12 -16.40 16.85
CA ASN A 187 -17.79 -17.04 16.84
C ASN A 187 -17.19 -17.19 18.25
N MET A 188 -17.94 -16.88 19.30
CA MET A 188 -17.43 -16.88 20.66
C MET A 188 -17.80 -18.19 21.36
N SER A 189 -16.79 -18.89 21.88
CA SER A 189 -16.99 -20.16 22.60
C SER A 189 -17.78 -19.93 23.89
N ALA A 190 -18.47 -20.96 24.38
CA ALA A 190 -19.26 -20.88 25.61
C ALA A 190 -18.42 -20.45 26.84
N ALA A 191 -17.16 -20.92 26.92
CA ALA A 191 -16.23 -20.52 27.97
C ALA A 191 -15.84 -19.04 27.87
N SER A 192 -15.54 -18.55 26.67
CA SER A 192 -15.23 -17.14 26.43
C SER A 192 -16.43 -16.24 26.78
N LYS A 193 -17.66 -16.66 26.43
CA LYS A 193 -18.90 -15.94 26.75
C LYS A 193 -19.09 -15.76 28.26
N LYS A 194 -18.80 -16.77 29.06
CA LYS A 194 -18.83 -16.69 30.53
C LYS A 194 -17.82 -15.66 31.04
N HIS A 195 -16.56 -15.75 30.64
CA HIS A 195 -15.52 -14.79 31.05
C HIS A 195 -15.86 -13.34 30.67
N PHE A 196 -16.47 -13.12 29.51
CA PHE A 196 -16.89 -11.79 29.09
C PHE A 196 -18.07 -11.26 29.92
N ALA A 197 -19.03 -12.13 30.26
CA ALA A 197 -20.12 -11.78 31.17
C ALA A 197 -19.59 -11.42 32.57
N ASP A 198 -18.64 -12.19 33.11
CA ASP A 198 -18.03 -11.94 34.42
C ASP A 198 -17.24 -10.61 34.46
N ARG A 199 -16.51 -10.29 33.38
CA ARG A 199 -15.83 -8.99 33.22
C ARG A 199 -16.80 -7.82 33.11
N LYS A 200 -17.93 -8.03 32.43
CA LYS A 200 -18.97 -6.99 32.31
C LYS A 200 -19.66 -6.75 33.65
N ALA A 201 -19.93 -7.80 34.43
CA ALA A 201 -20.52 -7.70 35.76
C ALA A 201 -19.61 -6.96 36.76
N SER A 202 -18.31 -7.29 36.77
CA SER A 202 -17.31 -6.62 37.64
C SER A 202 -17.09 -5.15 37.28
N SER A 203 -17.17 -4.76 36.00
CA SER A 203 -17.06 -3.36 35.57
C SER A 203 -18.24 -2.48 36.00
N GLN A 204 -19.39 -3.07 36.36
CA GLN A 204 -20.58 -2.31 36.80
C GLN A 204 -20.61 -2.05 38.32
N GLN A 205 -19.83 -2.78 39.12
CA GLN A 205 -19.75 -2.59 40.58
C GLN A 205 -18.81 -1.46 41.03
N GLY A 206 -18.05 -0.85 40.11
CA GLY A 206 -17.10 0.24 40.41
C GLY A 206 -17.61 1.67 40.14
N LYS A 207 -18.90 1.86 39.86
CA LYS A 207 -19.54 3.17 39.73
C LYS A 207 -20.48 3.39 40.92
N ALA A 208 -19.91 3.73 42.08
CA ALA A 208 -20.61 4.27 43.23
C ALA A 208 -19.89 5.54 43.67
#